data_AF-A0A0M3AJZ9-F1
#
_entry.id   AF-A0A0M3AJZ9-F1
#
_cell.length_a   1.000
_cell.length_b   1.000
_cell.length_c   1.000
_cell.angle_alpha   90.00
_cell.angle_beta   90.00
_cell.angle_gamma   90.00
#
_symmetry.space_group_name_H-M   'P 1'
#
loop_
_entity.id
_entity.type
_entity.pdbx_description
1 polymer ?
#
loop_
_entity_poly.entity_id
_entity_poly.type
_entity_poly.pdbx_seq_one_letter_code
_entity_poly.pdbx_strand_id
1 'polypeptide(L)'
;MSKKIQFDHDGIQFPIQSGKKSPSTTHTAKQILKSALQSVDSRYATQLASEKNWRKNYPFYFHELVKVGIESVDHPLRIAQQGLETAKNLFIFNRAEQSHTLTSVMANIKDQPFESFILKGRGSSTIEPWFIPYHGKKLQGEALLQQIDLWEQQQIIEPSHAKALRLLNQHPEWFDLSKRTMVLFGAGSEAGPLSWLAKWRANIVAIDLPHPAIWEKITKVIENGNATLIAPQIKVADKQQLGANLLTQTPEIANWLNTFSESLDLAGIAYLDGEKHVRVSIAMISIMEQVSQHKPDSSIMFMLTPTDIYAIPKAVVHSIQDKIRQRPLVEKLLTKSIHNISLNNFFKPNLKQLIQSDNGQQYGISDCMVIEQGPNYALAKRLQQWYAITTRARGQKTVINIAPSTTTHSVVKNPILKAAFSGADLFKVETFNPETTNAIMAALWIHDLNNPESATNPDKKLDHPLELIMENANHGGLWHVPYLARTALPFAAAYGWVREKF
;
A
#
# COMPACT_ATOMS: atom_id res chain seq x y z
N MET A 1 2.26 44.85 -10.74
CA MET A 1 2.77 43.68 -11.48
C MET A 1 2.37 42.42 -10.73
N SER A 2 1.38 41.71 -11.23
CA SER A 2 0.85 40.50 -10.60
C SER A 2 1.93 39.43 -10.58
N LYS A 3 2.33 38.97 -9.38
CA LYS A 3 3.07 37.73 -9.19
C LYS A 3 2.18 36.61 -9.71
N LYS A 4 2.31 36.26 -11.00
CA LYS A 4 1.84 34.98 -11.52
C LYS A 4 2.48 33.91 -10.64
N ILE A 5 1.68 33.26 -9.82
CA ILE A 5 2.01 32.02 -9.16
C ILE A 5 2.36 31.05 -10.30
N GLN A 6 3.64 30.84 -10.53
CA GLN A 6 4.14 29.83 -11.46
C GLN A 6 3.78 28.50 -10.79
N PHE A 7 2.69 27.88 -11.26
CA PHE A 7 2.40 26.50 -10.89
C PHE A 7 3.58 25.68 -11.39
N ASP A 8 4.39 25.16 -10.48
CA ASP A 8 5.51 24.30 -10.83
C ASP A 8 4.95 23.00 -11.41
N HIS A 9 4.86 22.97 -12.74
CA HIS A 9 4.23 21.93 -13.53
C HIS A 9 5.21 20.83 -13.91
N ASP A 10 6.45 20.87 -13.44
CA ASP A 10 7.48 19.91 -13.80
C ASP A 10 7.21 18.50 -13.23
N GLY A 11 7.74 17.51 -13.94
CA GLY A 11 7.62 16.10 -13.62
C GLY A 11 6.35 15.43 -14.15
N ILE A 12 6.02 14.27 -13.58
CA ILE A 12 4.83 13.48 -13.95
C ILE A 12 3.56 14.28 -13.68
N GLN A 13 2.66 14.40 -14.65
CA GLN A 13 1.35 15.07 -14.52
C GLN A 13 0.22 14.23 -15.10
N PHE A 14 -1.00 14.51 -14.65
CA PHE A 14 -2.21 14.04 -15.33
C PHE A 14 -2.34 14.71 -16.70
N PRO A 15 -2.90 14.02 -17.70
CA PRO A 15 -3.09 14.60 -19.02
C PRO A 15 -4.10 15.73 -19.01
N ILE A 16 -3.84 16.75 -19.84
CA ILE A 16 -4.82 17.77 -20.19
C ILE A 16 -5.60 17.26 -21.41
N GLN A 17 -6.92 17.14 -21.27
CA GLN A 17 -7.77 16.71 -22.37
C GLN A 17 -7.78 17.75 -23.50
N SER A 18 -7.91 17.29 -24.75
CA SER A 18 -8.08 18.18 -25.89
C SER A 18 -9.21 19.18 -25.66
N GLY A 19 -8.95 20.46 -25.93
CA GLY A 19 -9.90 21.56 -25.71
C GLY A 19 -10.13 21.96 -24.23
N LYS A 20 -9.40 21.37 -23.26
CA LYS A 20 -9.42 21.80 -21.86
C LYS A 20 -8.16 22.56 -21.49
N LYS A 21 -8.27 23.40 -20.45
CA LYS A 21 -7.16 24.22 -19.91
C LYS A 21 -6.49 23.61 -18.68
N SER A 22 -7.11 22.60 -18.06
CA SER A 22 -6.63 21.97 -16.84
C SER A 22 -6.82 20.45 -16.87
N PRO A 23 -5.97 19.69 -16.17
CA PRO A 23 -6.09 18.25 -16.10
C PRO A 23 -7.33 17.81 -15.31
N SER A 24 -7.84 16.61 -15.62
CA SER A 24 -8.97 16.01 -14.92
C SER A 24 -8.59 14.62 -14.38
N THR A 25 -8.44 14.55 -13.06
CA THR A 25 -8.14 13.31 -12.33
C THR A 25 -9.29 12.31 -12.44
N THR A 26 -10.55 12.79 -12.34
CA THR A 26 -11.75 11.98 -12.56
C THR A 26 -11.76 11.33 -13.93
N HIS A 27 -11.48 12.10 -14.99
CA HIS A 27 -11.50 11.54 -16.34
C HIS A 27 -10.44 10.46 -16.52
N THR A 28 -9.22 10.74 -16.07
CA THR A 28 -8.09 9.82 -16.15
C THR A 28 -8.38 8.53 -15.38
N ALA A 29 -8.88 8.64 -14.14
CA ALA A 29 -9.26 7.49 -13.32
C ALA A 29 -10.34 6.62 -14.01
N LYS A 30 -11.37 7.26 -14.57
CA LYS A 30 -12.42 6.55 -15.31
C LYS A 30 -11.88 5.84 -16.55
N GLN A 31 -10.96 6.46 -17.29
CA GLN A 31 -10.35 5.82 -18.47
C GLN A 31 -9.54 4.57 -18.09
N ILE A 32 -8.71 4.67 -17.05
CA ILE A 32 -7.90 3.55 -16.53
C ILE A 32 -8.79 2.38 -16.11
N LEU A 33 -9.77 2.64 -15.23
CA LEU A 33 -10.68 1.60 -14.74
C LEU A 33 -11.57 1.03 -15.84
N LYS A 34 -12.02 1.88 -16.77
CA LYS A 34 -12.81 1.43 -17.93
C LYS A 34 -11.99 0.45 -18.75
N SER A 35 -10.77 0.79 -19.12
CA SER A 35 -9.92 -0.08 -19.93
C SER A 35 -9.65 -1.41 -19.23
N ALA A 36 -9.37 -1.38 -17.92
CA ALA A 36 -9.20 -2.58 -17.10
C ALA A 36 -10.45 -3.48 -17.13
N LEU A 37 -11.66 -2.92 -16.95
CA LEU A 37 -12.92 -3.67 -17.02
C LEU A 37 -13.26 -4.17 -18.44
N GLN A 38 -12.89 -3.41 -19.48
CA GLN A 38 -13.08 -3.82 -20.88
C GLN A 38 -12.21 -5.02 -21.23
N SER A 39 -11.04 -5.18 -20.60
CA SER A 39 -10.13 -6.30 -20.87
C SER A 39 -10.72 -7.68 -20.59
N VAL A 40 -11.84 -7.75 -19.88
CA VAL A 40 -12.55 -8.97 -19.46
C VAL A 40 -14.05 -8.88 -19.77
N ASP A 41 -14.43 -8.08 -20.78
CA ASP A 41 -15.81 -7.93 -21.27
C ASP A 41 -16.86 -7.57 -20.20
N SER A 42 -16.43 -6.89 -19.14
CA SER A 42 -17.32 -6.52 -18.05
C SER A 42 -18.32 -5.44 -18.49
N ARG A 43 -19.62 -5.70 -18.27
CA ARG A 43 -20.71 -4.72 -18.51
C ARG A 43 -20.48 -3.37 -17.81
N TYR A 44 -19.71 -3.36 -16.72
CA TYR A 44 -19.44 -2.15 -15.94
C TYR A 44 -18.52 -1.17 -16.65
N ALA A 45 -17.78 -1.59 -17.67
CA ALA A 45 -17.03 -0.67 -18.53
C ALA A 45 -17.93 0.37 -19.22
N THR A 46 -19.06 -0.07 -19.77
CA THR A 46 -20.05 0.81 -20.43
C THR A 46 -20.74 1.71 -19.41
N GLN A 47 -21.12 1.15 -18.25
CA GLN A 47 -21.73 1.93 -17.17
C GLN A 47 -20.77 3.03 -16.66
N LEU A 48 -19.50 2.68 -16.43
CA LEU A 48 -18.47 3.62 -15.98
C LEU A 48 -18.29 4.76 -16.97
N ALA A 49 -18.32 4.51 -18.29
CA ALA A 49 -18.24 5.57 -19.29
C ALA A 49 -19.33 6.64 -19.07
N SER A 50 -20.56 6.21 -18.80
CA SER A 50 -21.73 7.07 -18.58
C SER A 50 -21.84 7.69 -17.16
N GLU A 51 -20.97 7.30 -16.22
CA GLU A 51 -21.04 7.76 -14.82
C GLU A 51 -20.85 9.27 -14.68
N LYS A 52 -21.86 9.96 -14.15
CA LYS A 52 -21.84 11.42 -13.94
C LYS A 52 -21.46 11.81 -12.50
N ASN A 53 -21.74 10.96 -11.53
CA ASN A 53 -21.56 11.19 -10.09
C ASN A 53 -20.35 10.43 -9.54
N TRP A 54 -19.21 10.50 -10.24
CA TRP A 54 -17.99 9.75 -9.91
C TRP A 54 -17.57 9.85 -8.44
N ARG A 55 -17.55 11.07 -7.87
CA ARG A 55 -17.12 11.27 -6.48
C ARG A 55 -17.94 10.49 -5.45
N LYS A 56 -19.20 10.19 -5.77
CA LYS A 56 -20.09 9.40 -4.92
C LYS A 56 -20.03 7.91 -5.26
N ASN A 57 -19.95 7.59 -6.54
CA ASN A 57 -20.16 6.23 -7.04
C ASN A 57 -18.85 5.46 -7.28
N TYR A 58 -17.67 6.06 -7.14
CA TYR A 58 -16.41 5.35 -7.35
C TYR A 58 -16.28 4.04 -6.56
N PRO A 59 -16.72 3.91 -5.28
CA PRO A 59 -16.55 2.66 -4.54
C PRO A 59 -17.26 1.48 -5.21
N PHE A 60 -18.39 1.72 -5.88
CA PHE A 60 -19.12 0.71 -6.64
C PHE A 60 -18.24 0.12 -7.76
N TYR A 61 -17.54 0.94 -8.52
CA TYR A 61 -16.71 0.44 -9.62
C TYR A 61 -15.46 -0.29 -9.15
N PHE A 62 -14.88 0.10 -8.01
CA PHE A 62 -13.80 -0.67 -7.38
C PHE A 62 -14.30 -2.00 -6.81
N HIS A 63 -15.52 -2.05 -6.27
CA HIS A 63 -16.17 -3.28 -5.85
C HIS A 63 -16.37 -4.23 -7.04
N GLU A 64 -16.97 -3.75 -8.12
CA GLU A 64 -17.20 -4.59 -9.30
C GLU A 64 -15.90 -5.03 -9.98
N LEU A 65 -14.83 -4.22 -9.92
CA LEU A 65 -13.51 -4.61 -10.39
C LEU A 65 -12.98 -5.84 -9.63
N VAL A 66 -13.11 -5.85 -8.30
CA VAL A 66 -12.70 -6.99 -7.46
C VAL A 66 -13.59 -8.20 -7.73
N LYS A 67 -14.91 -7.99 -7.84
CA LYS A 67 -15.87 -9.06 -8.12
C LYS A 67 -15.56 -9.76 -9.43
N VAL A 68 -15.43 -9.01 -10.53
CA VAL A 68 -15.10 -9.58 -11.84
C VAL A 68 -13.73 -10.25 -11.79
N GLY A 69 -12.78 -9.69 -11.03
CA GLY A 69 -11.49 -10.32 -10.78
C GLY A 69 -11.56 -11.69 -10.08
N ILE A 70 -12.60 -11.98 -9.30
CA ILE A 70 -12.78 -13.29 -8.64
C ILE A 70 -13.38 -14.34 -9.59
N GLU A 71 -14.20 -13.91 -10.55
CA GLU A 71 -15.00 -14.81 -11.40
C GLU A 71 -14.14 -15.75 -12.26
N SER A 72 -12.87 -15.40 -12.53
CA SER A 72 -11.94 -16.23 -13.29
C SER A 72 -10.49 -16.05 -12.83
N VAL A 73 -9.71 -17.13 -12.81
CA VAL A 73 -8.26 -17.07 -12.53
C VAL A 73 -7.46 -16.21 -13.52
N ASP A 74 -7.98 -16.00 -14.74
CA ASP A 74 -7.31 -15.19 -15.77
C ASP A 74 -7.61 -13.69 -15.62
N HIS A 75 -8.74 -13.33 -15.01
CA HIS A 75 -9.20 -11.95 -14.94
C HIS A 75 -8.25 -11.00 -14.17
N PRO A 76 -7.71 -11.34 -12.98
CA PRO A 76 -6.84 -10.43 -12.24
C PRO A 76 -5.65 -9.94 -13.05
N LEU A 77 -5.02 -10.84 -13.82
CA LEU A 77 -3.86 -10.51 -14.62
C LEU A 77 -4.22 -9.59 -15.79
N ARG A 78 -5.27 -9.93 -16.55
CA ARG A 78 -5.74 -9.11 -17.69
C ARG A 78 -6.15 -7.71 -17.26
N ILE A 79 -6.94 -7.62 -16.18
CA ILE A 79 -7.38 -6.36 -15.57
C ILE A 79 -6.15 -5.52 -15.17
N ALA A 80 -5.20 -6.14 -14.47
CA ALA A 80 -4.01 -5.45 -13.98
C ALA A 80 -3.11 -4.95 -15.10
N GLN A 81 -2.84 -5.79 -16.11
CA GLN A 81 -2.03 -5.44 -17.29
C GLN A 81 -2.66 -4.26 -18.04
N GLN A 82 -3.93 -4.38 -18.44
CA GLN A 82 -4.59 -3.36 -19.24
C GLN A 82 -4.75 -2.03 -18.47
N GLY A 83 -5.05 -2.10 -17.18
CA GLY A 83 -5.15 -0.93 -16.32
C GLY A 83 -3.81 -0.18 -16.18
N LEU A 84 -2.71 -0.89 -15.96
CA LEU A 84 -1.37 -0.31 -15.88
C LEU A 84 -0.90 0.26 -17.21
N GLU A 85 -1.07 -0.46 -18.31
CA GLU A 85 -0.72 0.03 -19.65
C GLU A 85 -1.45 1.33 -19.98
N THR A 86 -2.75 1.36 -19.70
CA THR A 86 -3.55 2.57 -19.87
C THR A 86 -3.05 3.72 -19.00
N ALA A 87 -2.72 3.46 -17.72
CA ALA A 87 -2.16 4.47 -16.84
C ALA A 87 -0.83 5.02 -17.38
N LYS A 88 0.11 4.16 -17.77
CA LYS A 88 1.42 4.56 -18.30
C LYS A 88 1.28 5.40 -19.58
N ASN A 89 0.37 5.02 -20.47
CA ASN A 89 0.13 5.72 -21.74
C ASN A 89 -0.58 7.08 -21.57
N LEU A 90 -1.37 7.25 -20.51
CA LEU A 90 -2.10 8.50 -20.27
C LEU A 90 -1.26 9.58 -19.59
N PHE A 91 -0.33 9.20 -18.71
CA PHE A 91 0.44 10.16 -17.95
C PHE A 91 1.52 10.84 -18.81
N ILE A 92 1.67 12.14 -18.60
CA ILE A 92 2.65 12.97 -19.27
C ILE A 92 3.76 13.35 -18.29
N PHE A 93 4.88 13.78 -18.83
CA PHE A 93 6.02 14.26 -18.09
C PHE A 93 6.42 15.64 -18.63
N ASN A 94 6.41 16.64 -17.76
CA ASN A 94 6.75 18.01 -18.10
C ASN A 94 8.18 18.33 -17.67
N ARG A 95 8.95 18.98 -18.54
CA ARG A 95 10.30 19.45 -18.24
C ARG A 95 10.63 20.64 -19.14
N ALA A 96 11.14 21.72 -18.55
CA ALA A 96 11.57 22.91 -19.29
C ALA A 96 10.50 23.41 -20.29
N GLU A 97 9.25 23.54 -19.81
CA GLU A 97 8.07 23.96 -20.59
C GLU A 97 7.63 23.02 -21.73
N GLN A 98 8.32 21.88 -21.91
CA GLN A 98 7.91 20.83 -22.84
C GLN A 98 7.13 19.74 -22.12
N SER A 99 6.19 19.12 -22.84
CA SER A 99 5.40 17.99 -22.36
C SER A 99 5.63 16.78 -23.27
N HIS A 100 6.03 15.67 -22.67
CA HIS A 100 6.29 14.40 -23.34
C HIS A 100 5.43 13.30 -22.71
N THR A 101 5.23 12.18 -23.40
CA THR A 101 4.61 11.01 -22.74
C THR A 101 5.57 10.44 -21.70
N LEU A 102 5.04 9.94 -20.58
CA LEU A 102 5.88 9.30 -19.56
C LEU A 102 6.69 8.14 -20.15
N THR A 103 6.03 7.30 -20.97
CA THR A 103 6.69 6.19 -21.68
C THR A 103 7.88 6.65 -22.54
N SER A 104 7.72 7.75 -23.29
CA SER A 104 8.81 8.30 -24.12
C SER A 104 9.98 8.77 -23.25
N VAL A 105 9.69 9.47 -22.15
CA VAL A 105 10.72 9.99 -21.25
C VAL A 105 11.50 8.86 -20.57
N MET A 106 10.83 7.83 -20.06
CA MET A 106 11.50 6.65 -19.49
C MET A 106 12.37 5.93 -20.53
N ALA A 107 11.91 5.85 -21.79
CA ALA A 107 12.68 5.20 -22.85
C ALA A 107 13.90 6.02 -23.33
N ASN A 108 13.79 7.35 -23.40
CA ASN A 108 14.76 8.19 -24.10
C ASN A 108 15.75 8.91 -23.18
N ILE A 109 15.39 9.22 -21.92
CA ILE A 109 16.31 9.87 -20.99
C ILE A 109 17.27 8.83 -20.41
N LYS A 110 18.55 8.97 -20.72
CA LYS A 110 19.63 8.08 -20.25
C LYS A 110 20.51 8.67 -19.17
N ASP A 111 20.33 9.96 -18.90
CA ASP A 111 21.11 10.65 -17.88
C ASP A 111 20.87 10.05 -16.49
N GLN A 112 21.93 10.04 -15.69
CA GLN A 112 21.90 9.78 -14.26
C GLN A 112 22.93 10.72 -13.62
N PRO A 113 22.50 11.83 -12.99
CA PRO A 113 23.41 12.85 -12.48
C PRO A 113 23.89 12.57 -11.04
N PHE A 114 23.52 11.42 -10.47
CA PHE A 114 23.65 11.17 -9.04
C PHE A 114 25.02 10.56 -8.71
N GLU A 115 25.75 11.21 -7.81
CA GLU A 115 26.82 10.58 -7.05
C GLU A 115 26.23 9.79 -5.88
N SER A 116 27.00 8.82 -5.36
CA SER A 116 26.58 8.04 -4.18
C SER A 116 27.18 8.62 -2.91
N PHE A 117 26.33 9.14 -2.04
CA PHE A 117 26.67 9.43 -0.65
C PHE A 117 26.60 8.15 0.19
N ILE A 118 27.67 7.82 0.91
CA ILE A 118 27.74 6.62 1.74
C ILE A 118 27.87 7.02 3.21
N LEU A 119 26.98 6.49 4.05
CA LEU A 119 27.03 6.66 5.50
C LEU A 119 26.88 5.31 6.18
N LYS A 120 27.92 4.89 6.91
CA LYS A 120 27.87 3.68 7.74
C LYS A 120 27.36 4.04 9.14
N GLY A 121 26.42 3.24 9.63
CA GLY A 121 25.96 3.32 11.01
C GLY A 121 27.10 3.11 12.01
N ARG A 122 26.94 3.70 13.20
CA ARG A 122 27.94 3.68 14.29
C ARG A 122 27.45 2.95 15.54
N GLY A 123 26.25 2.38 15.48
CA GLY A 123 25.68 1.55 16.53
C GLY A 123 26.36 0.18 16.64
N SER A 124 25.82 -0.67 17.52
CA SER A 124 26.36 -2.01 17.75
C SER A 124 26.38 -2.84 16.46
N SER A 125 27.48 -3.53 16.20
CA SER A 125 27.60 -4.46 15.07
C SER A 125 26.66 -5.67 15.17
N THR A 126 26.10 -5.95 16.35
CA THR A 126 25.11 -7.01 16.58
C THR A 126 23.76 -6.62 15.98
N ILE A 127 23.08 -7.59 15.36
CA ILE A 127 21.71 -7.42 14.88
C ILE A 127 20.78 -7.27 16.08
N GLU A 128 19.93 -6.25 16.07
CA GLU A 128 18.90 -6.09 17.10
C GLU A 128 17.85 -7.20 16.95
N PRO A 129 17.61 -8.02 17.99
CA PRO A 129 16.55 -9.01 17.96
C PRO A 129 15.20 -8.36 17.69
N TRP A 130 14.42 -8.91 16.76
CA TRP A 130 13.11 -8.37 16.42
C TRP A 130 12.15 -8.39 17.61
N PHE A 131 11.30 -7.37 17.68
CA PHE A 131 10.25 -7.22 18.68
C PHE A 131 9.12 -6.36 18.17
N ILE A 132 7.96 -6.47 18.79
CA ILE A 132 6.80 -5.64 18.48
C ILE A 132 6.53 -4.68 19.66
N PRO A 133 6.73 -3.36 19.48
CA PRO A 133 6.22 -2.37 20.44
C PRO A 133 4.69 -2.40 20.43
N TYR A 134 4.05 -2.64 21.58
CA TYR A 134 2.59 -2.68 21.67
C TYR A 134 2.12 -2.30 23.08
N HIS A 135 1.23 -1.31 23.19
CA HIS A 135 0.72 -0.75 24.45
C HIS A 135 1.80 -0.51 25.53
N GLY A 136 2.91 0.14 25.15
CA GLY A 136 4.03 0.46 26.04
C GLY A 136 4.92 -0.72 26.42
N LYS A 137 4.67 -1.92 25.86
CA LYS A 137 5.49 -3.12 26.06
C LYS A 137 6.34 -3.43 24.84
N LYS A 138 7.49 -4.06 25.08
CA LYS A 138 8.37 -4.66 24.06
C LYS A 138 8.03 -6.15 23.97
N LEU A 139 7.20 -6.56 23.00
CA LEU A 139 6.80 -7.97 22.87
C LEU A 139 7.88 -8.78 22.16
N GLN A 140 8.40 -9.80 22.84
CA GLN A 140 9.39 -10.77 22.35
C GLN A 140 9.15 -12.15 22.97
N GLY A 141 9.66 -13.19 22.32
CA GLY A 141 9.60 -14.57 22.82
C GLY A 141 8.17 -14.97 23.17
N GLU A 142 7.99 -15.54 24.37
CA GLU A 142 6.68 -16.03 24.81
C GLU A 142 5.59 -14.95 24.86
N ALA A 143 5.92 -13.72 25.29
CA ALA A 143 4.94 -12.63 25.32
C ALA A 143 4.48 -12.22 23.92
N LEU A 144 5.35 -12.34 22.92
CA LEU A 144 4.98 -12.12 21.52
C LEU A 144 4.07 -13.25 21.01
N LEU A 145 4.41 -14.51 21.29
CA LEU A 145 3.60 -15.67 20.87
C LEU A 145 2.18 -15.60 21.44
N GLN A 146 2.04 -15.29 22.73
CA GLN A 146 0.73 -15.10 23.37
C GLN A 146 -0.07 -13.96 22.75
N GLN A 147 0.59 -12.85 22.38
CA GLN A 147 -0.08 -11.74 21.70
C GLN A 147 -0.52 -12.12 20.27
N ILE A 148 0.29 -12.88 19.55
CA ILE A 148 -0.06 -13.39 18.22
C ILE A 148 -1.30 -14.29 18.32
N ASP A 149 -1.34 -15.20 19.30
CA ASP A 149 -2.50 -16.06 19.54
C ASP A 149 -3.76 -15.23 19.84
N LEU A 150 -3.62 -14.17 20.66
CA LEU A 150 -4.73 -13.27 20.97
C LEU A 150 -5.24 -12.54 19.73
N TRP A 151 -4.35 -11.98 18.90
CA TRP A 151 -4.74 -11.29 17.67
C TRP A 151 -5.41 -12.25 16.67
N GLU A 152 -4.92 -13.48 16.54
CA GLU A 152 -5.53 -14.50 15.68
C GLU A 152 -6.92 -14.91 16.18
N GLN A 153 -7.07 -15.20 17.48
CA GLN A 153 -8.35 -15.55 18.09
C GLN A 153 -9.39 -14.43 17.98
N GLN A 154 -8.95 -13.18 18.13
CA GLN A 154 -9.78 -12.00 17.96
C GLN A 154 -10.04 -11.64 16.49
N GLN A 155 -9.39 -12.34 15.55
CA GLN A 155 -9.47 -12.12 14.11
C GLN A 155 -9.01 -10.72 13.71
N ILE A 156 -8.05 -10.16 14.44
CA ILE A 156 -7.36 -8.92 14.11
C ILE A 156 -6.42 -9.15 12.92
N ILE A 157 -5.77 -10.31 12.91
CA ILE A 157 -4.90 -10.82 11.85
C ILE A 157 -5.45 -12.17 11.34
N GLU A 158 -5.16 -12.48 10.08
CA GLU A 158 -5.50 -13.79 9.49
C GLU A 158 -4.52 -14.90 9.94
N PRO A 159 -4.91 -16.19 9.92
CA PRO A 159 -4.05 -17.30 10.34
C PRO A 159 -2.70 -17.37 9.62
N SER A 160 -2.65 -17.00 8.33
CA SER A 160 -1.40 -16.94 7.58
C SER A 160 -0.44 -15.88 8.13
N HIS A 161 -0.95 -14.71 8.52
CA HIS A 161 -0.17 -13.66 9.16
C HIS A 161 0.37 -14.13 10.52
N ALA A 162 -0.48 -14.75 11.34
CA ALA A 162 -0.06 -15.31 12.63
C ALA A 162 1.06 -16.36 12.47
N LYS A 163 0.92 -17.26 11.50
CA LYS A 163 1.96 -18.23 11.14
C LYS A 163 3.27 -17.55 10.72
N ALA A 164 3.21 -16.51 9.89
CA ALA A 164 4.39 -15.76 9.46
C ALA A 164 5.14 -15.12 10.64
N LEU A 165 4.41 -14.48 11.58
CA LEU A 165 5.01 -13.89 12.78
C LEU A 165 5.66 -14.93 13.71
N ARG A 166 5.02 -16.11 13.87
CA ARG A 166 5.62 -17.22 14.64
C ARG A 166 6.90 -17.74 13.99
N LEU A 167 6.92 -17.85 12.66
CA LEU A 167 8.09 -18.29 11.90
C LEU A 167 9.25 -17.30 12.04
N LEU A 168 8.99 -15.99 11.97
CA LEU A 168 9.98 -14.96 12.22
C LEU A 168 10.59 -15.04 13.63
N ASN A 169 9.79 -15.37 14.64
CA ASN A 169 10.29 -15.59 16.00
C ASN A 169 11.19 -16.84 16.10
N GLN A 170 10.99 -17.84 15.22
CA GLN A 170 11.82 -19.05 15.17
C GLN A 170 13.10 -18.87 14.35
N HIS A 171 13.14 -17.89 13.45
CA HIS A 171 14.25 -17.64 12.53
C HIS A 171 14.88 -16.24 12.71
N PRO A 172 15.49 -15.94 13.88
CA PRO A 172 16.12 -14.64 14.12
C PRO A 172 17.30 -14.36 13.17
N GLU A 173 17.90 -15.38 12.59
CA GLU A 173 18.99 -15.27 11.60
C GLU A 173 18.55 -14.62 10.29
N TRP A 174 17.26 -14.66 9.94
CA TRP A 174 16.74 -14.02 8.73
C TRP A 174 16.87 -12.50 8.74
N PHE A 175 17.02 -11.89 9.93
CA PHE A 175 17.21 -10.46 10.08
C PHE A 175 18.65 -10.00 9.82
N ASP A 176 19.60 -10.89 9.46
CA ASP A 176 20.89 -10.44 8.91
C ASP A 176 20.72 -10.06 7.43
N LEU A 177 20.67 -8.76 7.15
CA LEU A 177 20.50 -8.22 5.80
C LEU A 177 21.82 -7.74 5.19
N SER A 178 22.97 -8.13 5.74
CA SER A 178 24.30 -7.70 5.26
C SER A 178 24.57 -7.98 3.77
N LYS A 179 23.85 -8.94 3.18
CA LYS A 179 23.94 -9.31 1.76
C LYS A 179 22.84 -8.70 0.89
N ARG A 180 21.92 -7.92 1.45
CA ARG A 180 20.77 -7.36 0.74
C ARG A 180 20.94 -5.86 0.51
N THR A 181 20.48 -5.42 -0.66
CA THR A 181 20.41 -4.02 -1.07
C THR A 181 18.95 -3.61 -1.12
N MET A 182 18.49 -2.96 -0.05
CA MET A 182 17.12 -2.57 0.20
C MET A 182 16.88 -1.15 -0.30
N VAL A 183 16.07 -0.97 -1.34
CA VAL A 183 15.77 0.34 -1.92
C VAL A 183 14.46 0.88 -1.35
N LEU A 184 14.47 2.08 -0.78
CA LEU A 184 13.29 2.71 -0.18
C LEU A 184 12.88 3.96 -0.97
N PHE A 185 11.78 3.88 -1.71
CA PHE A 185 11.14 5.05 -2.31
C PHE A 185 10.25 5.73 -1.26
N GLY A 186 10.66 6.89 -0.76
CA GLY A 186 10.06 7.54 0.41
C GLY A 186 10.66 7.04 1.72
N ALA A 187 11.99 6.99 1.81
CA ALA A 187 12.73 6.43 2.95
C ALA A 187 12.37 7.07 4.31
N GLY A 188 11.96 8.34 4.34
CA GLY A 188 11.52 9.06 5.54
C GLY A 188 10.05 8.80 5.94
N SER A 189 9.36 7.85 5.29
CA SER A 189 7.97 7.50 5.61
C SER A 189 7.82 7.02 7.05
N GLU A 190 6.80 7.54 7.75
CA GLU A 190 6.51 7.22 9.15
C GLU A 190 6.14 5.74 9.37
N ALA A 191 5.51 5.11 8.38
CA ALA A 191 5.18 3.69 8.37
C ALA A 191 6.22 2.84 7.59
N GLY A 192 7.36 3.44 7.24
CA GLY A 192 8.43 2.80 6.49
C GLY A 192 9.37 1.96 7.36
N PRO A 193 10.02 0.93 6.80
CA PRO A 193 10.82 -0.03 7.56
C PRO A 193 12.21 0.50 7.96
N LEU A 194 12.56 1.76 7.66
CA LEU A 194 13.92 2.31 7.82
C LEU A 194 14.50 2.08 9.21
N SER A 195 13.71 2.31 10.27
CA SER A 195 14.16 2.19 11.66
C SER A 195 14.57 0.77 12.05
N TRP A 196 14.02 -0.25 11.38
CA TRP A 196 14.36 -1.65 11.59
C TRP A 196 15.49 -2.11 10.68
N LEU A 197 15.42 -1.77 9.39
CA LEU A 197 16.51 -2.08 8.45
C LEU A 197 17.84 -1.49 8.92
N ALA A 198 17.81 -0.30 9.54
CA ALA A 198 18.98 0.35 10.12
C ALA A 198 19.68 -0.49 11.19
N LYS A 199 18.98 -1.44 11.83
CA LYS A 199 19.48 -2.29 12.93
C LYS A 199 19.85 -3.72 12.49
N TRP A 200 19.66 -4.01 11.20
CA TRP A 200 19.73 -5.34 10.60
C TRP A 200 20.84 -5.45 9.55
N ARG A 201 21.85 -4.57 9.63
CA ARG A 201 23.05 -4.55 8.76
C ARG A 201 22.77 -4.38 7.26
N ALA A 202 21.57 -3.93 6.89
CA ALA A 202 21.18 -3.77 5.49
C ALA A 202 22.07 -2.76 4.74
N ASN A 203 22.23 -2.96 3.43
CA ASN A 203 22.63 -1.88 2.52
C ASN A 203 21.35 -1.17 2.07
N ILE A 204 21.16 0.08 2.47
CA ILE A 204 19.91 0.81 2.28
C ILE A 204 20.12 1.89 1.23
N VAL A 205 19.51 1.73 0.06
CA VAL A 205 19.44 2.78 -0.96
C VAL A 205 18.22 3.65 -0.67
N ALA A 206 18.43 4.82 -0.07
CA ALA A 206 17.34 5.71 0.32
C ALA A 206 17.05 6.72 -0.79
N ILE A 207 15.80 6.80 -1.23
CA ILE A 207 15.32 7.81 -2.18
C ILE A 207 14.22 8.62 -1.49
N ASP A 208 14.51 9.89 -1.24
CA ASP A 208 13.54 10.84 -0.70
C ASP A 208 13.83 12.25 -1.23
N LEU A 209 12.89 13.17 -1.02
CA LEU A 209 12.95 14.54 -1.50
C LEU A 209 14.25 15.23 -1.07
N PRO A 210 14.81 16.12 -1.91
CA PRO A 210 16.07 16.80 -1.62
C PRO A 210 15.89 17.95 -0.62
N HIS A 211 15.39 17.63 0.58
CA HIS A 211 15.05 18.56 1.65
C HIS A 211 15.88 18.25 2.93
N PRO A 212 16.69 19.19 3.46
CA PRO A 212 17.61 18.93 4.56
C PRO A 212 16.99 18.25 5.80
N ALA A 213 15.80 18.70 6.23
CA ALA A 213 15.14 18.13 7.42
C ALA A 213 14.70 16.65 7.27
N ILE A 214 14.52 16.16 6.03
CA ILE A 214 14.24 14.74 5.79
C ILE A 214 15.54 13.95 5.96
N TRP A 215 16.62 14.44 5.34
CA TRP A 215 17.92 13.80 5.38
C TRP A 215 18.53 13.79 6.77
N GLU A 216 18.38 14.84 7.57
CA GLU A 216 18.79 14.84 8.98
C GLU A 216 18.14 13.72 9.78
N LYS A 217 16.84 13.45 9.56
CA LYS A 217 16.13 12.36 10.21
C LYS A 217 16.64 11.00 9.73
N ILE A 218 16.80 10.82 8.42
CA ILE A 218 17.28 9.57 7.82
C ILE A 218 18.69 9.25 8.33
N THR A 219 19.63 10.19 8.23
CA THR A 219 21.01 9.97 8.65
C THR A 219 21.10 9.69 10.14
N LYS A 220 20.32 10.40 10.98
CA LYS A 220 20.28 10.12 12.43
C LYS A 220 19.80 8.70 12.74
N VAL A 221 18.81 8.18 12.02
CA VAL A 221 18.37 6.77 12.19
C VAL A 221 19.49 5.80 11.82
N ILE A 222 20.19 6.06 10.71
CA ILE A 222 21.29 5.22 10.25
C ILE A 222 22.49 5.25 11.20
N GLU A 223 22.89 6.43 11.68
CA GLU A 223 24.02 6.61 12.60
C GLU A 223 23.85 5.82 13.89
N ASN A 224 22.61 5.72 14.39
CA ASN A 224 22.28 4.95 15.59
C ASN A 224 22.19 3.43 15.34
N GLY A 225 22.22 3.00 14.08
CA GLY A 225 22.14 1.61 13.66
C GLY A 225 23.48 1.04 13.18
N ASN A 226 23.42 -0.08 12.46
CA ASN A 226 24.57 -0.81 11.90
C ASN A 226 24.44 -1.06 10.39
N ALA A 227 23.45 -0.45 9.74
CA ALA A 227 23.27 -0.46 8.29
C ALA A 227 24.26 0.47 7.56
N THR A 228 24.38 0.27 6.26
CA THR A 228 25.05 1.21 5.35
C THR A 228 24.00 1.94 4.52
N LEU A 229 23.90 3.26 4.66
CA LEU A 229 23.09 4.11 3.81
C LEU A 229 23.85 4.46 2.52
N ILE A 230 23.13 4.38 1.41
CA ILE A 230 23.52 4.82 0.08
C ILE A 230 22.44 5.81 -0.38
N ALA A 231 22.80 7.06 -0.64
CA ALA A 231 21.85 8.09 -1.03
C ALA A 231 22.29 8.81 -2.31
N PRO A 232 21.36 9.20 -3.19
CA PRO A 232 21.68 10.01 -4.35
C PRO A 232 22.13 11.40 -3.90
N GLN A 233 23.20 11.90 -4.49
CA GLN A 233 23.76 13.21 -4.20
C GLN A 233 24.01 13.97 -5.50
N ILE A 234 23.67 15.27 -5.51
CA ILE A 234 24.01 16.18 -6.61
C ILE A 234 24.76 17.37 -6.02
N LYS A 235 25.80 17.83 -6.73
CA LYS A 235 26.51 19.07 -6.41
C LYS A 235 25.76 20.27 -6.99
N VAL A 236 25.23 21.14 -6.12
CA VAL A 236 24.52 22.37 -6.50
C VAL A 236 25.22 23.58 -5.89
N ALA A 237 25.78 24.46 -6.73
CA ALA A 237 26.48 25.69 -6.29
C ALA A 237 27.47 25.44 -5.13
N ASP A 238 28.34 24.44 -5.31
CA ASP A 238 29.34 23.97 -4.34
C ASP A 238 28.81 23.38 -3.01
N LYS A 239 27.50 23.19 -2.88
CA LYS A 239 26.89 22.45 -1.77
C LYS A 239 26.45 21.07 -2.23
N GLN A 240 26.69 20.08 -1.39
CA GLN A 240 26.15 18.73 -1.59
C GLN A 240 24.68 18.71 -1.17
N GLN A 241 23.82 18.30 -2.08
CA GLN A 241 22.40 18.11 -1.81
C GLN A 241 22.08 16.62 -1.93
N LEU A 242 21.67 16.03 -0.81
CA LEU A 242 21.15 14.66 -0.79
C LEU A 242 19.72 14.63 -1.29
N GLY A 243 19.37 13.55 -1.97
CA GLY A 243 18.01 13.20 -2.36
C GLY A 243 17.67 13.41 -3.82
N ALA A 244 16.53 12.85 -4.18
CA ALA A 244 16.00 12.86 -5.53
C ALA A 244 14.46 12.90 -5.46
N ASN A 245 13.85 13.68 -6.33
CA ASN A 245 12.40 13.82 -6.39
C ASN A 245 11.80 12.80 -7.37
N LEU A 246 11.02 11.86 -6.85
CA LEU A 246 10.35 10.82 -7.63
C LEU A 246 9.50 11.36 -8.79
N LEU A 247 8.94 12.57 -8.68
CA LEU A 247 8.08 13.14 -9.71
C LEU A 247 8.86 13.80 -10.85
N THR A 248 9.99 14.45 -10.55
CA THR A 248 10.74 15.26 -11.54
C THR A 248 12.03 14.59 -12.03
N GLN A 249 12.49 13.55 -11.32
CA GLN A 249 13.72 12.82 -11.61
C GLN A 249 13.47 11.31 -11.81
N THR A 250 12.24 10.93 -12.20
CA THR A 250 11.83 9.52 -12.38
C THR A 250 12.77 8.70 -13.26
N PRO A 251 13.12 9.12 -14.51
CA PRO A 251 14.02 8.34 -15.35
C PRO A 251 15.45 8.31 -14.81
N GLU A 252 15.94 9.43 -14.25
CA GLU A 252 17.29 9.50 -13.69
C GLU A 252 17.47 8.56 -12.51
N ILE A 253 16.46 8.45 -11.63
CA ILE A 253 16.48 7.51 -10.50
C ILE A 253 16.54 6.07 -11.01
N ALA A 254 15.73 5.72 -12.02
CA ALA A 254 15.74 4.38 -12.61
C ALA A 254 17.10 4.04 -13.25
N ASN A 255 17.69 5.00 -13.96
CA ASN A 255 19.02 4.85 -14.56
C ASN A 255 20.11 4.68 -13.49
N TRP A 256 20.06 5.46 -12.41
CA TRP A 256 20.99 5.35 -11.29
C TRP A 256 20.90 4.01 -10.56
N LEU A 257 19.68 3.54 -10.25
CA LEU A 257 19.48 2.21 -9.66
C LEU A 257 20.00 1.10 -10.57
N ASN A 258 19.94 1.27 -11.88
CA ASN A 258 20.52 0.31 -12.82
C ASN A 258 22.05 0.26 -12.81
N THR A 259 22.75 1.25 -12.24
CA THR A 259 24.21 1.23 -12.10
C THR A 259 24.70 0.28 -10.99
N PHE A 260 23.84 -0.12 -10.05
CA PHE A 260 24.18 -1.09 -9.02
C PHE A 260 24.42 -2.47 -9.65
N SER A 261 25.40 -3.19 -9.13
CA SER A 261 25.75 -4.54 -9.62
C SER A 261 24.91 -5.63 -8.97
N GLU A 262 24.38 -5.35 -7.79
CA GLU A 262 23.58 -6.23 -6.96
C GLU A 262 22.12 -6.27 -7.42
N SER A 263 21.42 -7.35 -7.07
CA SER A 263 19.96 -7.41 -7.07
C SER A 263 19.38 -6.42 -6.05
N LEU A 264 18.23 -5.82 -6.35
CA LEU A 264 17.62 -4.77 -5.54
C LEU A 264 16.29 -5.25 -4.92
N ASP A 265 16.11 -5.06 -3.62
CA ASP A 265 14.84 -5.29 -2.94
C ASP A 265 14.07 -3.94 -2.88
N LEU A 266 13.18 -3.69 -3.84
CA LEU A 266 12.58 -2.38 -4.16
C LEU A 266 11.26 -2.13 -3.43
N ALA A 267 11.23 -1.23 -2.44
CA ALA A 267 10.04 -0.89 -1.66
C ALA A 267 9.39 0.45 -2.05
N GLY A 268 8.16 0.37 -2.56
CA GLY A 268 7.32 1.52 -2.94
C GLY A 268 6.47 2.01 -1.79
N ILE A 269 7.04 2.87 -0.95
CA ILE A 269 6.40 3.33 0.30
C ILE A 269 6.11 4.83 0.35
N ALA A 270 6.41 5.56 -0.73
CA ALA A 270 6.16 6.99 -0.82
C ALA A 270 4.66 7.28 -0.90
N TYR A 271 4.23 8.27 -0.11
CA TYR A 271 2.84 8.71 -0.02
C TYR A 271 2.76 10.23 -0.15
N LEU A 272 1.77 10.70 -0.91
CA LEU A 272 1.41 12.11 -1.02
C LEU A 272 -0.11 12.23 -0.99
N ASP A 273 -0.65 13.35 -0.51
CA ASP A 273 -2.11 13.52 -0.46
C ASP A 273 -2.74 13.75 -1.84
N GLY A 274 -3.96 13.22 -2.00
CA GLY A 274 -4.82 13.51 -3.14
C GLY A 274 -4.26 13.01 -4.49
N GLU A 275 -4.29 13.87 -5.51
CA GLU A 275 -3.87 13.51 -6.86
C GLU A 275 -2.38 13.18 -6.98
N LYS A 276 -1.55 13.78 -6.12
CA LYS A 276 -0.11 13.52 -6.06
C LYS A 276 0.20 12.07 -5.68
N HIS A 277 -0.68 11.39 -4.95
CA HIS A 277 -0.51 9.97 -4.62
C HIS A 277 -0.46 9.09 -5.88
N VAL A 278 -1.32 9.39 -6.85
CA VAL A 278 -1.38 8.65 -8.12
C VAL A 278 -0.10 8.90 -8.91
N ARG A 279 0.33 10.16 -8.98
CA ARG A 279 1.56 10.57 -9.68
C ARG A 279 2.80 9.89 -9.10
N VAL A 280 2.95 9.89 -7.77
CA VAL A 280 4.10 9.23 -7.12
C VAL A 280 4.01 7.70 -7.20
N SER A 281 2.81 7.12 -7.21
CA SER A 281 2.65 5.67 -7.43
C SER A 281 3.10 5.27 -8.83
N ILE A 282 2.73 6.05 -9.84
CA ILE A 282 3.16 5.82 -11.23
C ILE A 282 4.67 6.04 -11.37
N ALA A 283 5.25 7.04 -10.69
CA ALA A 283 6.71 7.23 -10.65
C ALA A 283 7.42 5.96 -10.13
N MET A 284 7.01 5.48 -8.95
CA MET A 284 7.60 4.29 -8.35
C MET A 284 7.43 3.05 -9.24
N ILE A 285 6.24 2.83 -9.80
CA ILE A 285 5.98 1.71 -10.71
C ILE A 285 6.85 1.81 -11.97
N SER A 286 7.01 3.00 -12.55
CA SER A 286 7.82 3.19 -13.76
C SER A 286 9.31 2.94 -13.49
N ILE A 287 9.81 3.39 -12.33
CA ILE A 287 11.19 3.10 -11.89
C ILE A 287 11.37 1.61 -11.69
N MET A 288 10.50 0.98 -10.90
CA MET A 288 10.56 -0.45 -10.61
C MET A 288 10.48 -1.28 -11.89
N GLU A 289 9.62 -0.94 -12.83
CA GLU A 289 9.47 -1.67 -14.09
C GLU A 289 10.75 -1.61 -14.93
N GLN A 290 11.37 -0.43 -15.04
CA GLN A 290 12.64 -0.28 -15.76
C GLN A 290 13.78 -1.03 -15.06
N VAL A 291 13.83 -1.04 -13.74
CA VAL A 291 14.83 -1.81 -12.98
C VAL A 291 14.60 -3.32 -13.15
N SER A 292 13.36 -3.79 -13.02
CA SER A 292 12.99 -5.20 -13.21
C SER A 292 13.37 -5.74 -14.60
N GLN A 293 13.31 -4.91 -15.64
CA GLN A 293 13.75 -5.30 -16.99
C GLN A 293 15.26 -5.59 -17.08
N HIS A 294 16.08 -4.92 -16.26
CA HIS A 294 17.54 -5.08 -16.25
C HIS A 294 18.01 -6.05 -15.15
N LYS A 295 17.25 -6.17 -14.06
CA LYS A 295 17.55 -6.96 -12.86
C LYS A 295 16.33 -7.82 -12.48
N PRO A 296 16.01 -8.88 -13.25
CA PRO A 296 14.80 -9.68 -13.04
C PRO A 296 14.79 -10.47 -11.71
N ASP A 297 15.95 -10.62 -11.07
CA ASP A 297 16.15 -11.23 -9.76
C ASP A 297 15.89 -10.28 -8.57
N SER A 298 15.69 -8.99 -8.85
CA SER A 298 15.25 -7.99 -7.86
C SER A 298 13.87 -8.35 -7.30
N SER A 299 13.52 -7.89 -6.11
CA SER A 299 12.17 -8.05 -5.55
C SER A 299 11.41 -6.74 -5.52
N ILE A 300 10.09 -6.82 -5.55
CA ILE A 300 9.19 -5.67 -5.38
C ILE A 300 8.49 -5.75 -4.03
N MET A 301 8.32 -4.62 -3.34
CA MET A 301 7.53 -4.52 -2.12
C MET A 301 6.56 -3.32 -2.17
N PHE A 302 5.30 -3.57 -1.83
CA PHE A 302 4.32 -2.52 -1.50
C PHE A 302 3.61 -2.83 -0.18
N MET A 303 3.19 -1.76 0.49
CA MET A 303 2.27 -1.85 1.62
C MET A 303 0.85 -1.49 1.17
N LEU A 304 -0.05 -2.45 1.33
CA LEU A 304 -1.47 -2.27 1.09
C LEU A 304 -2.16 -1.60 2.26
N THR A 305 -3.20 -0.85 1.94
CA THR A 305 -4.04 -0.19 2.94
C THR A 305 -5.09 -1.17 3.47
N PRO A 306 -5.43 -1.16 4.76
CA PRO A 306 -6.51 -2.00 5.28
C PRO A 306 -7.90 -1.47 4.88
N THR A 307 -7.97 -0.25 4.30
CA THR A 307 -9.20 0.44 3.94
C THR A 307 -9.49 0.45 2.43
N ASP A 308 -9.24 -0.67 1.75
CA ASP A 308 -9.63 -0.90 0.34
C ASP A 308 -10.73 -1.98 0.26
N ILE A 309 -11.11 -2.34 -0.97
CA ILE A 309 -11.99 -3.46 -1.27
C ILE A 309 -11.12 -4.63 -1.71
N TYR A 310 -11.24 -5.74 -0.98
CA TYR A 310 -10.43 -6.94 -1.17
C TYR A 310 -11.29 -8.16 -1.45
N ALA A 311 -10.77 -9.04 -2.30
CA ALA A 311 -11.19 -10.43 -2.29
C ALA A 311 -10.73 -11.07 -0.97
N ILE A 312 -11.55 -11.92 -0.38
CA ILE A 312 -11.27 -12.57 0.90
C ILE A 312 -11.53 -14.08 0.82
N PRO A 313 -10.86 -14.89 1.66
CA PRO A 313 -11.11 -16.32 1.72
C PRO A 313 -12.55 -16.66 2.11
N LYS A 314 -13.06 -17.80 1.63
CA LYS A 314 -14.37 -18.35 2.04
C LYS A 314 -14.53 -18.47 3.56
N ALA A 315 -13.45 -18.83 4.27
CA ALA A 315 -13.46 -18.96 5.72
C ALA A 315 -13.84 -17.64 6.44
N VAL A 316 -13.37 -16.51 5.92
CA VAL A 316 -13.72 -15.17 6.44
C VAL A 316 -15.21 -14.89 6.26
N VAL A 317 -15.77 -15.24 5.09
CA VAL A 317 -17.22 -15.10 4.82
C VAL A 317 -18.04 -15.94 5.80
N HIS A 318 -17.68 -17.21 6.00
CA HIS A 318 -18.37 -18.09 6.96
C HIS A 318 -18.28 -17.54 8.39
N SER A 319 -17.11 -17.09 8.82
CA SER A 319 -16.92 -16.50 10.15
C SER A 319 -17.86 -15.32 10.40
N ILE A 320 -18.08 -14.48 9.38
CA ILE A 320 -18.98 -13.33 9.49
C ILE A 320 -20.44 -13.77 9.55
N GLN A 321 -20.83 -14.76 8.73
CA GLN A 321 -22.17 -15.34 8.78
C GLN A 321 -22.45 -15.95 10.16
N ASP A 322 -21.47 -16.63 10.76
CA ASP A 322 -21.56 -17.15 12.13
C ASP A 322 -21.74 -16.03 13.16
N LYS A 323 -20.95 -14.96 13.09
CA LYS A 323 -21.12 -13.78 13.95
C LYS A 323 -22.52 -13.17 13.81
N ILE A 324 -23.04 -13.03 12.58
CA ILE A 324 -24.39 -12.51 12.35
C ILE A 324 -25.46 -13.43 12.97
N ARG A 325 -25.31 -14.75 12.83
CA ARG A 325 -26.22 -15.73 13.43
C ARG A 325 -26.20 -15.66 14.96
N GLN A 326 -25.00 -15.65 15.55
CA GLN A 326 -24.77 -15.69 16.99
C GLN A 326 -25.01 -14.36 17.72
N ARG A 327 -25.23 -13.25 17.00
CA ARG A 327 -25.49 -11.94 17.60
C ARG A 327 -26.67 -11.97 18.60
N PRO A 328 -26.50 -11.41 19.81
CA PRO A 328 -27.58 -11.29 20.79
C PRO A 328 -28.80 -10.57 20.21
N LEU A 329 -30.00 -11.00 20.60
CA LEU A 329 -31.27 -10.44 20.10
C LEU A 329 -31.39 -8.94 20.35
N VAL A 330 -30.89 -8.45 21.49
CA VAL A 330 -30.90 -7.04 21.85
C VAL A 330 -30.03 -6.19 20.91
N GLU A 331 -28.84 -6.68 20.54
CA GLU A 331 -27.97 -6.01 19.57
C GLU A 331 -28.59 -6.00 18.17
N LYS A 332 -29.26 -7.11 17.78
CA LYS A 332 -30.03 -7.19 16.51
C LYS A 332 -31.16 -6.18 16.48
N LEU A 333 -31.89 -6.00 17.58
CA LEU A 333 -32.98 -5.02 17.70
C LEU A 333 -32.46 -3.58 17.65
N LEU A 334 -31.41 -3.24 18.39
CA LEU A 334 -30.82 -1.90 18.39
C LEU A 334 -30.25 -1.51 17.02
N THR A 335 -29.47 -2.39 16.39
CA THR A 335 -28.91 -2.13 15.06
C THR A 335 -29.99 -2.02 13.99
N LYS A 336 -31.03 -2.86 14.04
CA LYS A 336 -32.18 -2.79 13.12
C LYS A 336 -33.00 -1.51 13.31
N SER A 337 -33.22 -1.08 14.55
CA SER A 337 -33.88 0.19 14.86
C SER A 337 -33.07 1.39 14.35
N ILE A 338 -31.76 1.42 14.59
CA ILE A 338 -30.88 2.49 14.08
C ILE A 338 -30.84 2.46 12.54
N HIS A 339 -30.75 1.28 11.91
CA HIS A 339 -30.79 1.14 10.46
C HIS A 339 -32.08 1.72 9.87
N ASN A 340 -33.24 1.34 10.41
CA ASN A 340 -34.54 1.81 9.94
C ASN A 340 -34.74 3.31 10.16
N ILE A 341 -34.37 3.82 11.34
CA ILE A 341 -34.47 5.25 11.68
C ILE A 341 -33.52 6.08 10.79
N SER A 342 -32.37 5.52 10.41
CA SER A 342 -31.39 6.19 9.54
C SER A 342 -31.74 6.22 8.05
N LEU A 343 -32.95 5.81 7.67
CA LEU A 343 -33.34 5.59 6.27
C LEU A 343 -32.36 4.63 5.54
N ASN A 344 -31.97 3.55 6.22
CA ASN A 344 -31.03 2.53 5.76
C ASN A 344 -29.59 3.03 5.49
N ASN A 345 -29.17 4.19 6.01
CA ASN A 345 -27.84 4.73 5.75
C ASN A 345 -26.73 4.16 6.65
N PHE A 346 -27.07 3.70 7.85
CA PHE A 346 -26.10 3.17 8.82
C PHE A 346 -26.14 1.65 8.97
N PHE A 347 -25.02 1.06 9.36
CA PHE A 347 -24.85 -0.40 9.52
C PHE A 347 -25.35 -1.23 8.32
N LYS A 348 -25.14 -0.72 7.09
CA LYS A 348 -25.51 -1.45 5.88
C LYS A 348 -24.78 -2.79 5.89
N PRO A 349 -25.48 -3.91 5.61
CA PRO A 349 -24.85 -5.22 5.63
C PRO A 349 -23.70 -5.23 4.63
N ASN A 350 -22.55 -5.73 5.06
CA ASN A 350 -21.50 -6.11 4.13
C ASN A 350 -22.00 -7.43 3.53
N LEU A 351 -22.77 -7.36 2.43
CA LEU A 351 -23.37 -8.53 1.78
C LEU A 351 -22.25 -9.34 1.12
N LYS A 352 -21.62 -10.20 1.91
CA LYS A 352 -20.52 -11.05 1.47
C LYS A 352 -21.09 -12.31 0.85
N GLN A 353 -21.53 -12.20 -0.39
CA GLN A 353 -21.88 -13.36 -1.21
C GLN A 353 -20.59 -14.07 -1.62
N LEU A 354 -20.62 -15.41 -1.55
CA LEU A 354 -19.58 -16.22 -2.17
C LEU A 354 -19.72 -16.09 -3.69
N ILE A 355 -18.63 -15.72 -4.34
CA ILE A 355 -18.51 -15.63 -5.79
C ILE A 355 -17.77 -16.89 -6.23
N GLN A 356 -18.39 -17.63 -7.14
CA GLN A 356 -17.80 -18.80 -7.75
C GLN A 356 -16.73 -18.35 -8.75
N SER A 357 -15.55 -18.96 -8.67
CA SER A 357 -14.48 -18.81 -9.66
C SER A 357 -14.46 -20.03 -10.60
N ASP A 358 -13.90 -19.85 -11.79
CA ASP A 358 -13.79 -20.90 -12.83
C ASP A 358 -12.85 -22.05 -12.46
N ASN A 359 -12.01 -21.89 -11.43
CA ASN A 359 -11.20 -22.94 -10.84
C ASN A 359 -11.96 -23.86 -9.86
N GLY A 360 -13.28 -23.67 -9.70
CA GLY A 360 -14.11 -24.43 -8.77
C GLY A 360 -14.08 -23.91 -7.32
N GLN A 361 -13.22 -22.96 -6.99
CA GLN A 361 -13.15 -22.32 -5.67
C GLN A 361 -14.19 -21.21 -5.52
N GLN A 362 -14.35 -20.74 -4.27
CA GLN A 362 -15.25 -19.66 -3.92
C GLN A 362 -14.54 -18.63 -3.05
N TYR A 363 -14.74 -17.37 -3.36
CA TYR A 363 -14.16 -16.26 -2.60
C TYR A 363 -15.24 -15.23 -2.26
N GLY A 364 -15.00 -14.42 -1.23
CA GLY A 364 -15.88 -13.31 -0.87
C GLY A 364 -15.26 -11.95 -1.22
N ILE A 365 -15.98 -10.88 -0.90
CA ILE A 365 -15.46 -9.52 -0.92
C ILE A 365 -15.60 -8.91 0.47
N SER A 366 -14.56 -8.23 0.94
CA SER A 366 -14.66 -7.30 2.05
C SER A 366 -14.52 -5.87 1.54
N ASP A 367 -15.61 -5.11 1.62
CA ASP A 367 -15.58 -3.67 1.36
C ASP A 367 -15.25 -2.91 2.64
N CYS A 368 -13.97 -2.57 2.79
CA CYS A 368 -13.42 -1.77 3.89
C CYS A 368 -13.12 -0.33 3.46
N MET A 369 -13.63 0.11 2.30
CA MET A 369 -13.28 1.39 1.73
C MET A 369 -13.78 2.57 2.57
N VAL A 370 -12.87 3.48 2.90
CA VAL A 370 -13.13 4.77 3.58
C VAL A 370 -13.27 5.86 2.53
N ILE A 371 -14.48 6.41 2.37
CA ILE A 371 -14.82 7.30 1.25
C ILE A 371 -14.03 8.62 1.31
N GLU A 372 -13.72 9.06 2.52
CA GLU A 372 -13.01 10.30 2.85
C GLU A 372 -11.58 10.33 2.28
N GLN A 373 -10.96 9.18 2.00
CA GLN A 373 -9.66 9.10 1.33
C GLN A 373 -9.74 9.47 -0.16
N GLY A 374 -10.92 9.31 -0.77
CA GLY A 374 -11.24 9.75 -2.11
C GLY A 374 -10.75 8.83 -3.25
N PRO A 375 -11.24 9.07 -4.49
CA PRO A 375 -10.99 8.19 -5.63
C PRO A 375 -9.53 8.14 -6.09
N ASN A 376 -8.75 9.21 -5.87
CA ASN A 376 -7.33 9.23 -6.23
C ASN A 376 -6.51 8.30 -5.32
N TYR A 377 -6.85 8.24 -4.04
CA TYR A 377 -6.20 7.30 -3.12
C TYR A 377 -6.51 5.85 -3.50
N ALA A 378 -7.78 5.54 -3.79
CA ALA A 378 -8.20 4.22 -4.26
C ALA A 378 -7.49 3.82 -5.56
N LEU A 379 -7.38 4.75 -6.53
CA LEU A 379 -6.65 4.49 -7.77
C LEU A 379 -5.16 4.24 -7.52
N ALA A 380 -4.49 5.07 -6.71
CA ALA A 380 -3.07 4.91 -6.40
C ALA A 380 -2.78 3.52 -5.78
N LYS A 381 -3.58 3.10 -4.81
CA LYS A 381 -3.45 1.77 -4.18
C LYS A 381 -3.79 0.64 -5.13
N ARG A 382 -4.75 0.82 -6.04
CA ARG A 382 -5.07 -0.18 -7.07
C ARG A 382 -3.95 -0.36 -8.08
N LEU A 383 -3.28 0.71 -8.50
CA LEU A 383 -2.11 0.64 -9.38
C LEU A 383 -0.97 -0.17 -8.73
N GLN A 384 -0.74 0.01 -7.43
CA GLN A 384 0.26 -0.77 -6.67
C GLN A 384 -0.10 -2.26 -6.64
N GLN A 385 -1.37 -2.62 -6.38
CA GLN A 385 -1.85 -4.01 -6.43
C GLN A 385 -1.69 -4.63 -7.82
N TRP A 386 -2.10 -3.91 -8.86
CA TRP A 386 -1.96 -4.39 -10.23
C TRP A 386 -0.50 -4.61 -10.60
N TYR A 387 0.39 -3.69 -10.22
CA TYR A 387 1.81 -3.85 -10.53
C TYR A 387 2.40 -5.08 -9.82
N ALA A 388 1.99 -5.34 -8.57
CA ALA A 388 2.38 -6.55 -7.87
C ALA A 388 1.88 -7.84 -8.55
N ILE A 389 0.60 -7.90 -8.92
CA ILE A 389 0.02 -9.06 -9.63
C ILE A 389 0.77 -9.33 -10.94
N THR A 390 0.98 -8.29 -11.75
CA THR A 390 1.68 -8.42 -13.04
C THR A 390 3.14 -8.80 -12.88
N THR A 391 3.83 -8.27 -11.86
CA THR A 391 5.24 -8.56 -11.60
C THR A 391 5.43 -10.00 -11.16
N ARG A 392 4.61 -10.48 -10.23
CA ARG A 392 4.63 -11.88 -9.81
C ARG A 392 4.35 -12.83 -10.96
N ALA A 393 3.36 -12.52 -11.80
CA ALA A 393 3.02 -13.33 -12.97
C ALA A 393 4.17 -13.45 -13.99
N ARG A 394 5.12 -12.50 -13.99
CA ARG A 394 6.34 -12.55 -14.82
C ARG A 394 7.49 -13.33 -14.18
N GLY A 395 7.27 -13.96 -13.02
CA GLY A 395 8.28 -14.77 -12.33
C GLY A 395 9.16 -13.98 -11.36
N GLN A 396 8.79 -12.76 -10.98
CA GLN A 396 9.58 -11.93 -10.07
C GLN A 396 8.99 -11.95 -8.65
N LYS A 397 9.86 -12.04 -7.63
CA LYS A 397 9.46 -12.04 -6.21
C LYS A 397 8.75 -10.74 -5.85
N THR A 398 7.52 -10.85 -5.35
CA THR A 398 6.65 -9.69 -5.09
C THR A 398 6.00 -9.76 -3.72
N VAL A 399 6.44 -8.89 -2.81
CA VAL A 399 5.97 -8.73 -1.44
C VAL A 399 4.85 -7.71 -1.42
N ILE A 400 3.65 -8.11 -1.01
CA ILE A 400 2.49 -7.22 -0.98
C ILE A 400 1.57 -7.55 0.19
N ASN A 401 1.81 -6.90 1.32
CA ASN A 401 1.10 -7.18 2.56
C ASN A 401 0.14 -6.05 2.92
N ILE A 402 -1.02 -6.42 3.46
CA ILE A 402 -1.97 -5.47 4.06
C ILE A 402 -1.40 -4.99 5.38
N ALA A 403 -1.05 -3.70 5.41
CA ALA A 403 -0.61 -3.05 6.62
C ALA A 403 -1.79 -2.78 7.56
N PRO A 404 -1.59 -2.88 8.88
CA PRO A 404 -2.62 -2.56 9.85
C PRO A 404 -3.09 -1.10 9.77
N SER A 405 -4.30 -0.86 10.30
CA SER A 405 -4.83 0.50 10.46
C SER A 405 -3.93 1.26 11.44
N THR A 406 -3.24 2.29 10.96
CA THR A 406 -2.16 2.94 11.72
C THR A 406 -2.49 4.40 12.02
N THR A 407 -2.24 4.86 13.25
CA THR A 407 -2.45 6.24 13.72
C THR A 407 -1.33 7.19 13.29
N THR A 408 -0.93 7.16 12.02
CA THR A 408 0.11 8.06 11.47
C THR A 408 -0.34 9.52 11.48
N HIS A 409 0.61 10.46 11.44
CA HIS A 409 0.33 11.89 11.31
C HIS A 409 -0.57 12.18 10.08
N SER A 410 -0.35 11.48 8.97
CA SER A 410 -1.17 11.63 7.75
C SER A 410 -2.64 11.24 7.92
N VAL A 411 -2.96 10.34 8.87
CA VAL A 411 -4.34 9.96 9.22
C VAL A 411 -4.89 10.90 10.29
N VAL A 412 -4.14 11.12 11.38
CA VAL A 412 -4.65 11.86 12.55
C VAL A 412 -4.80 13.36 12.30
N LYS A 413 -4.20 13.91 11.24
CA LYS A 413 -4.44 15.30 10.80
C LYS A 413 -5.89 15.55 10.37
N ASN A 414 -6.64 14.51 9.98
CA ASN A 414 -8.07 14.61 9.71
C ASN A 414 -8.85 14.33 11.01
N PRO A 415 -9.57 15.31 11.59
CA PRO A 415 -10.23 15.14 12.88
C PRO A 415 -11.26 14.02 12.92
N ILE A 416 -11.96 13.76 11.81
CA ILE A 416 -12.97 12.69 11.71
C ILE A 416 -12.30 11.33 11.73
N LEU A 417 -11.21 11.16 10.95
CA LEU A 417 -10.46 9.91 10.93
C LEU A 417 -9.76 9.65 12.26
N LYS A 418 -9.16 10.68 12.87
CA LYS A 418 -8.57 10.58 14.21
C LYS A 418 -9.59 10.03 15.21
N ALA A 419 -10.76 10.66 15.29
CA ALA A 419 -11.82 10.24 16.21
C ALA A 419 -12.34 8.84 15.88
N ALA A 420 -12.51 8.51 14.61
CA ALA A 420 -12.94 7.18 14.19
C ALA A 420 -11.93 6.09 14.58
N PHE A 421 -10.63 6.37 14.49
CA PHE A 421 -9.59 5.44 14.93
C PHE A 421 -9.61 5.30 16.46
N SER A 422 -9.77 6.41 17.19
CA SER A 422 -9.92 6.40 18.64
C SER A 422 -11.12 5.55 19.11
N GLY A 423 -12.20 5.45 18.32
CA GLY A 423 -13.38 4.64 18.64
C GLY A 423 -13.53 3.34 17.85
N ALA A 424 -12.47 2.86 17.19
CA ALA A 424 -12.52 1.65 16.35
C ALA A 424 -12.74 0.36 17.16
N ASP A 425 -12.30 0.36 18.42
CA ASP A 425 -12.46 -0.73 19.39
C ASP A 425 -13.93 -1.09 19.65
N LEU A 426 -14.84 -0.11 19.59
CA LEU A 426 -16.30 -0.32 19.63
C LEU A 426 -16.77 -1.35 18.60
N PHE A 427 -16.04 -1.47 17.50
CA PHE A 427 -16.33 -2.35 16.38
C PHE A 427 -15.37 -3.54 16.28
N LYS A 428 -14.60 -3.80 17.34
CA LYS A 428 -13.55 -4.84 17.40
C LYS A 428 -12.51 -4.67 16.29
N VAL A 429 -12.24 -3.42 15.91
CA VAL A 429 -11.20 -3.06 14.95
C VAL A 429 -10.01 -2.52 15.72
N GLU A 430 -8.86 -3.14 15.53
CA GLU A 430 -7.61 -2.75 16.16
C GLU A 430 -6.91 -1.66 15.34
N THR A 431 -6.46 -0.61 16.04
CA THR A 431 -5.61 0.42 15.45
C THR A 431 -4.25 0.38 16.11
N PHE A 432 -3.20 0.42 15.28
CA PHE A 432 -1.83 0.22 15.70
C PHE A 432 -1.08 1.55 15.70
N ASN A 433 -0.12 1.67 16.61
CA ASN A 433 0.82 2.78 16.59
C ASN A 433 1.81 2.61 15.43
N PRO A 434 2.35 3.70 14.86
CA PRO A 434 3.33 3.62 13.76
C PRO A 434 4.50 2.70 14.05
N GLU A 435 5.04 2.71 15.28
CA GLU A 435 6.16 1.83 15.67
C GLU A 435 5.79 0.34 15.62
N THR A 436 4.55 -0.01 15.97
CA THR A 436 4.03 -1.37 15.88
C THR A 436 3.91 -1.81 14.43
N THR A 437 3.33 -0.95 13.58
CA THR A 437 3.21 -1.18 12.14
C THR A 437 4.58 -1.33 11.48
N ASN A 438 5.54 -0.46 11.82
CA ASN A 438 6.90 -0.52 11.32
C ASN A 438 7.57 -1.86 11.65
N ALA A 439 7.42 -2.34 12.89
CA ALA A 439 7.97 -3.62 13.33
C ALA A 439 7.36 -4.81 12.59
N ILE A 440 6.04 -4.81 12.40
CA ILE A 440 5.33 -5.89 11.72
C ILE A 440 5.67 -5.89 10.23
N MET A 441 5.57 -4.75 9.56
CA MET A 441 5.73 -4.66 8.11
C MET A 441 7.18 -4.86 7.66
N ALA A 442 8.15 -4.38 8.44
CA ALA A 442 9.56 -4.68 8.18
C ALA A 442 9.83 -6.18 8.30
N ALA A 443 9.33 -6.83 9.35
CA ALA A 443 9.56 -8.25 9.57
C ALA A 443 8.82 -9.14 8.56
N LEU A 444 7.59 -8.80 8.18
CA LEU A 444 6.87 -9.48 7.11
C LEU A 444 7.60 -9.41 5.77
N TRP A 445 8.23 -8.27 5.45
CA TRP A 445 9.05 -8.19 4.26
C TRP A 445 10.20 -9.21 4.32
N ILE A 446 10.87 -9.33 5.47
CA ILE A 446 11.94 -10.31 5.66
C ILE A 446 11.41 -11.75 5.60
N HIS A 447 10.23 -12.02 6.16
CA HIS A 447 9.56 -13.31 6.04
C HIS A 447 9.37 -13.69 4.58
N ASP A 448 8.74 -12.83 3.79
CA ASP A 448 8.38 -13.13 2.40
C ASP A 448 9.60 -13.23 1.47
N LEU A 449 10.69 -12.53 1.81
CA LEU A 449 11.96 -12.65 1.09
C LEU A 449 12.65 -14.01 1.31
N ASN A 450 12.50 -14.61 2.48
CA ASN A 450 13.22 -15.82 2.88
C ASN A 450 12.36 -17.10 2.87
N ASN A 451 11.03 -16.98 2.94
CA ASN A 451 10.13 -18.13 2.98
C ASN A 451 9.77 -18.62 1.56
N PRO A 452 10.24 -19.81 1.14
CA PRO A 452 9.92 -20.36 -0.19
C PRO A 452 8.42 -20.70 -0.34
N GLU A 453 7.72 -20.93 0.77
CA GLU A 453 6.30 -21.22 0.83
C GLU A 453 5.43 -19.95 0.92
N SER A 454 6.02 -18.75 0.85
CA SER A 454 5.23 -17.50 0.76
C SER A 454 4.60 -17.36 -0.63
N ALA A 455 3.37 -16.84 -0.71
CA ALA A 455 2.70 -16.46 -1.95
C ALA A 455 3.50 -15.44 -2.74
N THR A 456 4.39 -14.68 -2.09
CA THR A 456 5.36 -13.80 -2.73
C THR A 456 6.35 -14.52 -3.64
N ASN A 457 6.67 -15.79 -3.35
CA ASN A 457 7.53 -16.60 -4.20
C ASN A 457 6.77 -16.99 -5.49
N PRO A 458 7.21 -16.55 -6.68
CA PRO A 458 6.52 -16.85 -7.94
C PRO A 458 6.37 -18.35 -8.24
N ASP A 459 7.30 -19.17 -7.75
CA ASP A 459 7.30 -20.64 -7.94
C ASP A 459 6.19 -21.34 -7.15
N LYS A 460 5.70 -20.72 -6.07
CA LYS A 460 4.53 -21.24 -5.35
C LYS A 460 3.30 -21.09 -6.23
N LYS A 461 2.64 -22.20 -6.56
CA LYS A 461 1.36 -22.16 -7.27
C LYS A 461 0.27 -21.59 -6.35
N LEU A 462 -0.45 -20.59 -6.83
CA LEU A 462 -1.66 -20.08 -6.19
C LEU A 462 -2.88 -20.68 -6.88
N ASP A 463 -3.95 -20.96 -6.13
CA ASP A 463 -5.20 -21.44 -6.73
C ASP A 463 -5.88 -20.29 -7.50
N HIS A 464 -5.72 -19.06 -7.01
CA HIS A 464 -6.22 -17.86 -7.66
C HIS A 464 -5.24 -16.69 -7.46
N PRO A 465 -4.95 -15.83 -8.47
CA PRO A 465 -3.93 -14.78 -8.34
C PRO A 465 -4.17 -13.77 -7.21
N LEU A 466 -5.43 -13.56 -6.82
CA LEU A 466 -5.79 -12.67 -5.70
C LEU A 466 -5.39 -13.23 -4.32
N GLU A 467 -5.02 -14.50 -4.21
CA GLU A 467 -4.48 -15.08 -2.96
C GLU A 467 -3.16 -14.44 -2.55
N LEU A 468 -2.41 -13.88 -3.51
CA LEU A 468 -1.24 -13.04 -3.26
C LEU A 468 -1.54 -11.90 -2.28
N ILE A 469 -2.74 -11.32 -2.36
CA ILE A 469 -3.17 -10.20 -1.50
C ILE A 469 -3.83 -10.70 -0.21
N MET A 470 -4.41 -11.92 -0.23
CA MET A 470 -5.08 -12.51 0.92
C MET A 470 -4.11 -13.06 1.96
N GLU A 471 -2.97 -13.60 1.51
CA GLU A 471 -1.97 -14.16 2.41
C GLU A 471 -1.35 -13.07 3.30
N ASN A 472 -1.05 -13.43 4.55
CA ASN A 472 -0.43 -12.55 5.54
C ASN A 472 -1.20 -11.25 5.82
N ALA A 473 -2.51 -11.23 5.59
CA ALA A 473 -3.34 -10.05 5.81
C ALA A 473 -3.43 -9.67 7.31
N ASN A 474 -3.04 -8.43 7.62
CA ASN A 474 -3.37 -7.75 8.87
C ASN A 474 -4.28 -6.56 8.56
N HIS A 475 -5.58 -6.80 8.63
CA HIS A 475 -6.61 -5.80 8.38
C HIS A 475 -7.17 -5.21 9.69
N GLY A 476 -6.52 -5.45 10.83
CA GLY A 476 -6.97 -4.96 12.13
C GLY A 476 -8.39 -5.38 12.50
N GLY A 477 -8.89 -6.54 12.04
CA GLY A 477 -10.28 -6.96 12.26
C GLY A 477 -11.31 -6.48 11.24
N LEU A 478 -10.98 -5.52 10.37
CA LEU A 478 -11.93 -4.94 9.39
C LEU A 478 -12.61 -5.96 8.48
N TRP A 479 -11.93 -7.03 8.08
CA TRP A 479 -12.53 -8.06 7.25
C TRP A 479 -13.64 -8.81 7.96
N HIS A 480 -13.57 -9.00 9.28
CA HIS A 480 -14.57 -9.75 10.02
C HIS A 480 -15.74 -8.90 10.53
N VAL A 481 -15.82 -7.65 10.10
CA VAL A 481 -16.93 -6.75 10.43
C VAL A 481 -18.15 -7.05 9.54
N PRO A 482 -19.35 -7.28 10.11
CA PRO A 482 -20.55 -7.71 9.36
C PRO A 482 -21.28 -6.57 8.61
N TYR A 483 -20.83 -5.33 8.76
CA TYR A 483 -21.38 -4.15 8.09
C TYR A 483 -20.29 -3.40 7.33
N LEU A 484 -20.69 -2.56 6.40
CA LEU A 484 -19.78 -1.69 5.67
C LEU A 484 -19.12 -0.71 6.65
N ALA A 485 -17.79 -0.75 6.75
CA ALA A 485 -17.02 0.03 7.73
C ALA A 485 -17.37 1.53 7.70
N ARG A 486 -17.49 2.10 6.49
CA ARG A 486 -17.91 3.50 6.27
C ARG A 486 -19.28 3.87 6.86
N THR A 487 -20.16 2.90 7.07
CA THR A 487 -21.50 3.13 7.65
C THR A 487 -21.52 3.04 9.17
N ALA A 488 -20.41 2.62 9.77
CA ALA A 488 -20.19 2.63 11.22
C ALA A 488 -19.20 3.73 11.65
N LEU A 489 -18.39 4.24 10.72
CA LEU A 489 -17.38 5.27 10.95
C LEU A 489 -17.89 6.52 11.69
N PRO A 490 -19.10 7.07 11.40
CA PRO A 490 -19.62 8.21 12.17
C PRO A 490 -19.87 7.90 13.65
N PHE A 491 -20.25 6.66 13.98
CA PHE A 491 -20.43 6.22 15.37
C PHE A 491 -19.09 6.02 16.07
N ALA A 492 -18.10 5.45 15.38
CA ALA A 492 -16.72 5.35 15.88
C ALA A 492 -16.19 6.75 16.20
N ALA A 493 -16.37 7.72 15.29
CA ALA A 493 -15.95 9.09 15.48
C ALA A 493 -16.66 9.77 16.64
N ALA A 494 -17.99 9.61 16.76
CA ALA A 494 -18.75 10.16 17.88
C ALA A 494 -18.27 9.60 19.23
N TYR A 495 -18.07 8.28 19.31
CA TYR A 495 -17.55 7.62 20.52
C TYR A 495 -16.12 8.08 20.85
N GLY A 496 -15.24 8.13 19.84
CA GLY A 496 -13.86 8.59 20.01
C GLY A 496 -13.75 10.04 20.47
N TRP A 497 -14.62 10.94 20.00
CA TRP A 497 -14.66 12.33 20.49
C TRP A 497 -15.09 12.44 21.95
N VAL A 498 -15.98 11.58 22.42
CA VAL A 498 -16.34 11.53 23.85
C VAL A 498 -15.13 11.05 24.65
N ARG A 499 -14.47 9.98 24.22
CA ARG A 499 -13.30 9.40 24.90
C ARG A 499 -12.06 10.30 24.89
N GLU A 500 -11.93 11.23 23.94
CA GLU A 500 -10.82 12.21 23.96
C GLU A 500 -11.09 13.39 24.92
N LYS A 501 -12.34 13.60 25.35
CA LYS A 501 -12.74 14.69 26.24
C LYS A 501 -12.81 14.31 27.72
N PHE A 502 -12.83 13.01 28.02
CA PHE A 502 -12.88 12.42 29.35
C PHE A 502 -11.75 11.42 29.50
#